data_AF-A0A1V5DLU4-F1
#
_entry.id   AF-A0A1V5DLU4-F1
#
_cell.length_a   1.000
_cell.length_b   1.000
_cell.length_c   1.000
_cell.angle_alpha   90.00
_cell.angle_beta   90.00
_cell.angle_gamma   90.00
#
_symmetry.space_group_name_H-M   'P 1'
#
loop_
_entity.id
_entity.type
_entity.pdbx_description
1 polymer ?
#
loop_
_entity_poly.entity_id
_entity_poly.type
_entity_poly.pdbx_seq_one_letter_code
_entity_poly.pdbx_strand_id
1 'polypeptide(L)'
;MHTFSAGDVLQFAIRIEENGESFYRKAAAASDDKAVGDLFSQLADEEIKHKKIFEDLFSQTKSVEPAESYPGEYLAYLKDYIDGRIVFSADLKSELSEVQGMAGALDFAIQREFDSILYYHELRVFIPPKDSGFLDAIIAEERKHFSTLSEAKKKLNFRT
;
A
#
# COMPACT_ATOMS: atom_id res chain seq x y z
N MET A 1 0.59 17.96 21.06
CA MET A 1 0.97 17.83 19.63
C MET A 1 1.86 16.62 19.53
N HIS A 2 1.44 15.60 18.78
CA HIS A 2 2.32 14.47 18.49
C HIS A 2 3.26 14.91 17.36
N THR A 3 4.56 14.94 17.62
CA THR A 3 5.56 15.15 16.56
C THR A 3 5.57 13.89 15.71
N PHE A 4 5.29 14.02 14.42
CA PHE A 4 5.37 12.93 13.45
C PHE A 4 6.80 12.41 13.40
N SER A 5 7.00 11.11 13.54
CA SER A 5 8.29 10.45 13.78
C SER A 5 8.54 9.33 12.77
N ALA A 6 9.77 8.81 12.71
CA ALA A 6 10.10 7.65 11.89
C ALA A 6 9.25 6.41 12.24
N GLY A 7 8.85 6.26 13.50
CA GLY A 7 7.93 5.21 13.93
C GLY A 7 6.53 5.39 13.34
N ASP A 8 6.06 6.63 13.22
CA ASP A 8 4.76 6.91 12.59
C ASP A 8 4.80 6.54 11.10
N VAL A 9 5.90 6.83 10.41
CA VAL A 9 6.11 6.46 9.00
C VAL A 9 5.99 4.94 8.80
N LEU A 10 6.64 4.11 9.63
CA LEU A 10 6.49 2.65 9.54
C LEU A 10 5.08 2.19 9.89
N GLN A 11 4.43 2.83 10.86
CA GLN A 11 3.04 2.54 11.20
C GLN A 11 2.09 2.83 10.02
N PHE A 12 2.39 3.82 9.19
CA PHE A 12 1.63 4.08 7.98
C PHE A 12 1.84 2.98 6.93
N ALA A 13 3.05 2.46 6.75
CA ALA A 13 3.27 1.30 5.87
C ALA A 13 2.37 0.11 6.28
N ILE A 14 2.29 -0.20 7.58
CA ILE A 14 1.40 -1.24 8.11
C ILE A 14 -0.08 -0.97 7.77
N ARG A 15 -0.52 0.29 7.85
CA ARG A 15 -1.90 0.68 7.50
C ARG A 15 -2.18 0.61 6.00
N ILE A 16 -1.19 0.87 5.16
CA ILE A 16 -1.32 0.71 3.70
C ILE A 16 -1.69 -0.73 3.38
N GLU A 17 -0.93 -1.67 3.92
CA GLU A 17 -1.10 -3.11 3.72
C GLU A 17 -2.42 -3.63 4.30
N GLU A 18 -2.79 -3.16 5.50
CA GLU A 18 -4.07 -3.51 6.11
C GLU A 18 -5.27 -3.01 5.28
N ASN A 19 -5.16 -1.81 4.72
CA ASN A 19 -6.19 -1.27 3.85
C ASN A 19 -6.25 -2.00 2.50
N GLY A 20 -5.10 -2.35 1.93
CA GLY A 20 -4.98 -3.14 0.69
C GLY A 20 -5.60 -4.52 0.84
N GLU A 21 -5.26 -5.24 1.91
CA GLU A 21 -5.86 -6.54 2.27
C GLU A 21 -7.40 -6.44 2.34
N SER A 22 -7.92 -5.50 3.15
CA SER A 22 -9.36 -5.33 3.30
C SER A 22 -10.04 -4.95 1.98
N PHE A 23 -9.41 -4.11 1.15
CA PHE A 23 -9.92 -3.77 -0.18
C PHE A 23 -10.00 -5.01 -1.06
N TYR A 24 -8.89 -5.75 -1.19
CA TYR A 24 -8.81 -6.90 -2.07
C TYR A 24 -9.76 -8.04 -1.65
N ARG A 25 -9.94 -8.28 -0.36
CA ARG A 25 -10.97 -9.23 0.12
C ARG A 25 -12.37 -8.84 -0.32
N LYS A 26 -12.72 -7.55 -0.22
CA LYS A 26 -14.03 -7.04 -0.63
C LYS A 26 -14.20 -7.11 -2.14
N ALA A 27 -13.18 -6.70 -2.89
CA ALA A 27 -13.19 -6.73 -4.36
C ALA A 27 -13.31 -8.17 -4.88
N ALA A 28 -12.61 -9.13 -4.25
CA ALA A 28 -12.74 -10.54 -4.56
C ALA A 28 -14.16 -11.07 -4.34
N ALA A 29 -14.76 -10.74 -3.18
CA ALA A 29 -16.12 -11.16 -2.83
C ALA A 29 -17.21 -10.53 -3.71
N ALA A 30 -16.96 -9.33 -4.24
CA ALA A 30 -17.87 -8.62 -5.14
C ALA A 30 -17.63 -8.93 -6.63
N SER A 31 -16.67 -9.80 -6.96
CA SER A 31 -16.31 -10.09 -8.35
C SER A 31 -17.22 -11.14 -8.99
N ASP A 32 -17.85 -10.78 -10.11
CA ASP A 32 -18.59 -11.73 -10.95
C ASP A 32 -17.67 -12.53 -11.92
N ASP A 33 -16.44 -12.06 -12.15
CA ASP A 33 -15.42 -12.80 -12.91
C ASP A 33 -14.54 -13.60 -11.95
N LYS A 34 -14.58 -14.93 -12.07
CA LYS A 34 -13.80 -15.83 -11.21
C LYS A 34 -12.30 -15.55 -11.27
N ALA A 35 -11.75 -15.29 -12.46
CA ALA A 35 -10.31 -15.09 -12.61
C ALA A 35 -9.85 -13.78 -11.93
N VAL A 36 -10.68 -12.73 -11.98
CA VAL A 36 -10.39 -11.47 -11.30
C VAL A 36 -10.59 -11.61 -9.79
N GLY A 37 -11.61 -12.34 -9.35
CA GLY A 37 -11.83 -12.63 -7.93
C GLY A 37 -10.70 -13.46 -7.31
N ASP A 38 -10.19 -14.46 -8.04
CA ASP A 38 -9.02 -15.25 -7.63
C ASP A 38 -7.77 -14.36 -7.53
N LEU A 39 -7.54 -13.46 -8.51
CA LEU A 39 -6.43 -12.51 -8.48
C LEU A 39 -6.48 -11.60 -7.25
N PHE A 40 -7.62 -10.98 -6.95
CA PHE A 40 -7.75 -10.16 -5.75
C PHE A 40 -7.57 -10.97 -4.46
N SER A 41 -8.04 -12.23 -4.42
CA SER A 41 -7.81 -13.09 -3.25
C SER A 41 -6.32 -13.36 -3.02
N GLN A 42 -5.57 -13.58 -4.10
CA GLN A 42 -4.12 -13.78 -4.05
C GLN A 42 -3.40 -12.51 -3.57
N LEU A 43 -3.75 -11.34 -4.12
CA LEU A 43 -3.17 -10.06 -3.69
C LEU A 43 -3.42 -9.79 -2.21
N ALA A 44 -4.65 -10.06 -1.72
CA ALA A 44 -4.95 -9.94 -0.29
C ALA A 44 -4.08 -10.84 0.60
N ASP A 45 -3.66 -12.02 0.11
CA ASP A 45 -2.76 -12.91 0.85
C ASP A 45 -1.32 -12.38 0.87
N GLU A 46 -0.88 -11.69 -0.19
CA GLU A 46 0.44 -11.06 -0.24
C GLU A 46 0.53 -9.84 0.70
N GLU A 47 -0.49 -8.99 0.74
CA GLU A 47 -0.56 -7.82 1.65
C GLU A 47 -0.43 -8.23 3.13
N ILE A 48 -0.94 -9.41 3.51
CA ILE A 48 -0.74 -9.95 4.87
C ILE A 48 0.75 -10.20 5.15
N LYS A 49 1.50 -10.70 4.17
CA LYS A 49 2.94 -10.97 4.32
C LYS A 49 3.71 -9.66 4.39
N HIS A 50 3.37 -8.69 3.53
CA HIS A 50 3.98 -7.37 3.53
C HIS A 50 3.72 -6.62 4.84
N LYS A 51 2.47 -6.60 5.31
CA LYS A 51 2.09 -6.09 6.65
C LYS A 51 2.99 -6.68 7.72
N LYS A 52 3.18 -8.00 7.71
CA LYS A 52 3.99 -8.69 8.71
C LYS A 52 5.45 -8.25 8.68
N ILE A 53 6.02 -8.04 7.49
CA ILE A 53 7.39 -7.51 7.34
C ILE A 53 7.51 -6.12 7.97
N PHE A 54 6.56 -5.22 7.70
CA PHE A 54 6.58 -3.88 8.30
C PHE A 54 6.33 -3.88 9.81
N GLU A 55 5.46 -4.75 10.33
CA GLU A 55 5.26 -4.96 11.77
C GLU A 55 6.55 -5.43 12.47
N ASP A 56 7.24 -6.40 11.87
CA ASP A 56 8.49 -6.93 12.41
C ASP A 56 9.58 -5.86 12.41
N LEU A 57 9.67 -5.04 11.36
CA LEU A 57 10.58 -3.91 11.32
C LEU A 57 10.24 -2.85 12.38
N PHE A 58 8.97 -2.45 12.47
CA PHE A 58 8.51 -1.48 13.46
C PHE A 58 8.85 -1.93 14.90
N SER A 59 8.71 -3.23 15.18
CA SER A 59 9.08 -3.80 16.49
C SER A 59 10.57 -3.68 16.80
N GLN A 60 11.44 -3.77 15.79
CA GLN A 60 12.90 -3.62 15.91
C GLN A 60 13.32 -2.14 16.01
N THR A 61 12.58 -1.23 15.37
CA THR A 61 12.86 0.22 15.40
C THR A 61 12.50 0.86 16.74
N LYS A 62 11.61 0.28 17.56
CA LYS A 62 11.34 0.75 18.94
C LYS A 62 12.58 0.78 19.86
N SER A 63 13.69 0.20 19.43
CA SER A 63 14.98 0.18 20.15
C SER A 63 15.97 1.28 19.73
N VAL A 64 15.66 2.08 18.71
CA VAL A 64 16.59 3.07 18.15
C VAL A 64 15.92 4.44 18.17
N GLU A 65 16.38 5.30 19.09
CA GLU A 65 16.08 6.74 19.05
C GLU A 65 16.35 7.26 17.63
N PRO A 66 15.42 7.99 17.00
CA PRO A 66 15.68 8.57 15.69
C PRO A 66 16.94 9.43 15.80
N ALA A 67 17.91 9.22 14.92
CA ALA A 67 18.96 10.19 14.75
C ALA A 67 18.26 11.49 14.32
N GLU A 68 18.17 12.47 15.21
CA GLU A 68 17.60 13.79 14.96
C GLU A 68 18.34 14.43 13.77
N SER A 69 17.86 14.17 12.56
CA SER A 69 18.49 14.71 11.35
C SER A 69 17.50 14.92 10.20
N TYR A 70 16.20 14.72 10.44
CA TYR A 70 15.18 14.97 9.43
C TYR A 70 14.66 16.40 9.54
N PRO A 71 14.75 17.22 8.49
CA PRO A 71 14.09 18.52 8.47
C PRO A 71 12.60 18.32 8.70
N GLY A 72 12.01 19.04 9.66
CA GLY A 72 10.58 18.92 9.97
C GLY A 72 9.65 19.12 8.76
N GLU A 73 10.13 19.83 7.73
CA GLU A 73 9.45 20.01 6.45
C GLU A 73 9.24 18.70 5.67
N TYR A 74 10.20 17.77 5.69
CA TYR A 74 10.08 16.48 5.00
C TYR A 74 9.03 15.58 5.66
N LEU A 75 8.99 15.57 6.99
CA LEU A 75 7.98 14.84 7.76
C LEU A 75 6.58 15.45 7.59
N ALA A 76 6.49 16.78 7.52
CA ALA A 76 5.23 17.46 7.21
C ALA A 76 4.73 17.13 5.80
N TYR A 77 5.61 17.18 4.80
CA TYR A 77 5.32 16.75 3.43
C TYR A 77 4.80 15.31 3.38
N LEU A 78 5.49 14.38 4.04
CA LEU A 78 5.09 12.97 4.07
C LEU A 78 3.73 12.79 4.72
N LYS A 79 3.49 13.48 5.84
CA LYS A 79 2.18 13.45 6.49
C LYS A 79 1.07 13.95 5.55
N ASP A 80 1.28 15.07 4.87
CA ASP A 80 0.29 15.63 3.95
C ASP A 80 0.06 14.73 2.72
N TYR A 81 1.13 14.10 2.20
CA TYR A 81 1.03 13.11 1.12
C TYR A 81 0.23 11.88 1.55
N ILE A 82 0.51 11.34 2.74
CA ILE A 82 -0.19 10.19 3.33
C ILE A 82 -1.67 10.52 3.54
N ASP A 83 -1.96 11.68 4.14
CA ASP A 83 -3.32 12.11 4.43
C ASP A 83 -4.12 12.40 3.15
N GLY A 84 -3.48 12.98 2.13
CA GLY A 84 -4.14 13.37 0.89
C GLY A 84 -4.31 12.27 -0.16
N ARG A 85 -3.55 11.15 -0.07
CA ARG A 85 -3.57 10.10 -1.11
C ARG A 85 -3.75 8.67 -0.60
N ILE A 86 -3.21 8.34 0.57
CA ILE A 86 -2.95 6.94 0.91
C ILE A 86 -3.82 6.42 2.06
N VAL A 87 -4.13 7.25 3.06
CA VAL A 87 -4.67 6.79 4.36
C VAL A 87 -6.04 7.36 4.73
N PHE A 88 -6.43 8.53 4.21
CA PHE A 88 -7.72 9.16 4.53
C PHE A 88 -8.70 9.21 3.37
N SER A 89 -8.80 8.13 2.60
CA SER A 89 -10.12 7.75 2.12
C SER A 89 -10.89 7.11 3.28
N ALA A 90 -11.42 7.95 4.16
CA ALA A 90 -12.09 7.57 5.40
C ALA A 90 -13.37 6.74 5.22
N ASP A 91 -13.62 6.23 4.03
CA ASP A 91 -14.60 5.18 3.78
C ASP A 91 -14.14 4.35 2.58
N LEU A 92 -13.37 3.28 2.84
CA LEU A 92 -13.24 2.15 1.89
C LEU A 92 -14.61 1.71 1.34
N LYS A 93 -15.69 1.92 2.12
CA LYS A 93 -17.09 1.74 1.70
C LYS A 93 -17.56 2.77 0.68
N SER A 94 -17.20 4.05 0.80
CA SER A 94 -17.60 5.09 -0.16
C SER A 94 -16.82 4.92 -1.46
N GLU A 95 -15.53 4.63 -1.38
CA GLU A 95 -14.71 4.38 -2.58
C GLU A 95 -15.17 3.12 -3.33
N LEU A 96 -15.45 2.01 -2.64
CA LEU A 96 -16.03 0.83 -3.28
C LEU A 96 -17.44 1.07 -3.83
N SER A 97 -18.20 2.03 -3.26
CA SER A 97 -19.53 2.41 -3.78
C SER A 97 -19.45 3.37 -4.97
N GLU A 98 -18.35 4.11 -5.11
CA GLU A 98 -18.04 4.98 -6.26
C GLU A 98 -17.32 4.24 -7.39
N VAL A 99 -16.73 3.09 -7.08
CA VAL A 99 -16.19 2.16 -8.07
C VAL A 99 -17.33 1.67 -8.98
N GLN A 100 -17.34 2.16 -10.22
CA GLN A 100 -18.28 1.76 -11.25
C GLN A 100 -17.97 0.34 -11.77
N GLY A 101 -18.29 -0.67 -10.98
CA GLY A 101 -18.10 -2.07 -11.32
C GLY A 101 -16.63 -2.49 -11.39
N MET A 102 -16.38 -3.65 -12.00
CA MET A 102 -15.07 -4.31 -11.96
C MET A 102 -13.93 -3.48 -12.58
N ALA A 103 -14.22 -2.68 -13.62
CA ALA A 103 -13.22 -1.81 -14.24
C ALA A 103 -12.72 -0.74 -13.26
N GLY A 104 -13.63 -0.14 -12.50
CA GLY A 104 -13.28 0.83 -11.45
C GLY A 104 -12.49 0.18 -10.31
N ALA A 105 -12.79 -1.07 -9.95
CA ALA A 105 -12.09 -1.79 -8.89
C ALA A 105 -10.62 -2.05 -9.29
N LEU A 106 -10.40 -2.44 -10.54
CA LEU A 106 -9.06 -2.61 -11.10
C LEU A 106 -8.32 -1.28 -11.21
N ASP A 107 -8.99 -0.19 -11.58
CA ASP A 107 -8.38 1.15 -11.57
C ASP A 107 -7.91 1.59 -10.19
N PHE A 108 -8.78 1.39 -9.19
CA PHE A 108 -8.45 1.67 -7.81
C PHE A 108 -7.26 0.82 -7.35
N ALA A 109 -7.28 -0.49 -7.61
CA ALA A 109 -6.19 -1.39 -7.29
C ALA A 109 -4.85 -0.95 -7.90
N ILE A 110 -4.84 -0.62 -9.20
CA ILE A 110 -3.62 -0.16 -9.91
C ILE A 110 -3.06 1.11 -9.26
N GLN A 111 -3.94 2.06 -8.90
CA GLN A 111 -3.52 3.29 -8.24
C GLN A 111 -2.94 3.00 -6.84
N ARG A 112 -3.57 2.09 -6.09
CA ARG A 112 -3.09 1.66 -4.77
C ARG A 112 -1.68 1.07 -4.83
N GLU A 113 -1.43 0.15 -5.76
CA GLU A 113 -0.09 -0.42 -5.96
C GLU A 113 0.95 0.65 -6.28
N PHE A 114 0.58 1.61 -7.14
CA PHE A 114 1.47 2.70 -7.50
C PHE A 114 1.81 3.62 -6.30
N ASP A 115 0.80 3.93 -5.47
CA ASP A 115 1.00 4.75 -4.27
C ASP A 115 1.82 3.99 -3.21
N SER A 116 1.64 2.68 -3.04
CA SER A 116 2.50 1.83 -2.19
C SER A 116 3.95 1.88 -2.65
N ILE A 117 4.20 1.70 -3.95
CA ILE A 117 5.56 1.79 -4.54
C ILE A 117 6.22 3.13 -4.22
N LEU A 118 5.52 4.23 -4.43
CA LEU A 118 6.04 5.58 -4.15
C LEU A 118 6.34 5.75 -2.66
N TYR A 119 5.41 5.34 -1.80
CA TYR A 119 5.58 5.44 -0.37
C TYR A 119 6.79 4.65 0.12
N TYR A 120 6.97 3.42 -0.37
CA TYR A 120 8.10 2.57 -0.02
C TYR A 120 9.43 3.12 -0.53
N HIS A 121 9.44 3.90 -1.60
CA HIS A 121 10.63 4.66 -1.97
C HIS A 121 10.98 5.74 -0.93
N GLU A 122 9.99 6.45 -0.39
CA GLU A 122 10.21 7.44 0.67
C GLU A 122 10.70 6.80 1.99
N LEU A 123 10.28 5.56 2.28
CA LEU A 123 10.71 4.82 3.48
C LEU A 123 12.22 4.64 3.59
N ARG A 124 12.95 4.65 2.46
CA ARG A 124 14.41 4.46 2.43
C ARG A 124 15.15 5.48 3.29
N VAL A 125 14.61 6.68 3.39
CA VAL A 125 15.20 7.78 4.16
C VAL A 125 15.20 7.46 5.66
N PHE A 126 14.31 6.56 6.11
CA PHE A 126 14.11 6.18 7.52
C PHE A 126 14.74 4.85 7.90
N ILE A 127 15.26 4.09 6.93
CA ILE A 127 15.79 2.75 7.13
C ILE A 127 17.29 2.75 6.82
N PRO A 128 18.15 2.26 7.73
CA PRO A 128 19.58 2.14 7.44
C PRO A 128 19.83 1.32 6.16
N PRO A 129 20.79 1.70 5.29
CA PRO A 129 21.02 0.99 4.03
C PRO A 129 21.32 -0.51 4.17
N LYS A 130 21.91 -0.93 5.29
CA LYS A 130 22.16 -2.34 5.61
C LYS A 130 20.88 -3.16 5.82
N ASP A 131 19.78 -2.49 6.16
CA ASP A 131 18.49 -3.10 6.51
C ASP A 131 17.44 -2.83 5.41
N SER A 132 17.78 -2.18 4.29
CA SER A 132 16.80 -1.79 3.25
C SER A 132 16.50 -2.88 2.21
N GLY A 133 17.17 -4.03 2.27
CA GLY A 133 17.04 -5.08 1.25
C GLY A 133 15.63 -5.68 1.13
N PHE A 134 14.88 -5.73 2.25
CA PHE A 134 13.48 -6.18 2.20
C PHE A 134 12.59 -5.19 1.43
N LEU A 135 12.89 -3.90 1.50
CA LEU A 135 12.12 -2.83 0.86
C LEU A 135 12.27 -2.91 -0.66
N ASP A 136 13.47 -3.24 -1.15
CA ASP A 136 13.69 -3.55 -2.57
C ASP A 136 12.85 -4.74 -3.04
N ALA A 137 12.72 -5.77 -2.19
CA ALA A 137 11.92 -6.95 -2.51
C ALA A 137 10.42 -6.63 -2.58
N ILE A 138 9.88 -5.92 -1.58
CA ILE A 138 8.46 -5.48 -1.57
C ILE A 138 8.17 -4.58 -2.76
N ILE A 139 9.00 -3.56 -3.02
CA ILE A 139 8.82 -2.68 -4.21
C ILE A 139 8.84 -3.46 -5.52
N ALA A 140 9.68 -4.49 -5.64
CA ALA A 140 9.71 -5.34 -6.82
C ALA A 140 8.45 -6.21 -6.94
N GLU A 141 7.83 -6.59 -5.83
CA GLU A 141 6.57 -7.33 -5.78
C GLU A 141 5.38 -6.44 -6.14
N GLU A 142 5.26 -5.24 -5.57
CA GLU A 142 4.18 -4.30 -5.94
C GLU A 142 4.22 -3.91 -7.42
N ARG A 143 5.42 -3.80 -8.01
CA ARG A 143 5.55 -3.57 -9.46
C ARG A 143 4.98 -4.72 -10.28
N LYS A 144 5.07 -5.97 -9.79
CA LYS A 144 4.43 -7.13 -10.41
C LYS A 144 2.92 -7.04 -10.21
N HIS A 145 2.44 -6.74 -9.01
CA HIS A 145 1.01 -6.55 -8.74
C HIS A 145 0.40 -5.50 -9.67
N PHE A 146 1.00 -4.31 -9.74
CA PHE A 146 0.64 -3.23 -10.67
C PHE A 146 0.54 -3.74 -12.12
N SER A 147 1.54 -4.48 -12.58
CA SER A 147 1.60 -5.00 -13.94
C SER A 147 0.49 -6.03 -14.19
N THR A 148 0.28 -6.96 -13.27
CA THR A 148 -0.76 -8.00 -13.37
C THR A 148 -2.17 -7.39 -13.34
N LEU A 149 -2.44 -6.43 -12.47
CA LEU A 149 -3.70 -5.70 -12.43
C LEU A 149 -3.94 -4.90 -13.71
N SER A 150 -2.91 -4.24 -14.24
CA SER A 150 -2.97 -3.52 -15.51
C SER A 150 -3.30 -4.43 -16.69
N GLU A 151 -2.76 -5.65 -16.71
CA GLU A 151 -3.10 -6.66 -17.71
C GLU A 151 -4.53 -7.19 -17.56
N ALA A 152 -4.97 -7.43 -16.32
CA ALA A 152 -6.35 -7.83 -16.04
C ALA A 152 -7.35 -6.77 -16.53
N LYS A 153 -7.07 -5.49 -16.27
CA LYS A 153 -7.88 -4.36 -16.75
C LYS A 153 -7.96 -4.31 -18.28
N LYS A 154 -6.81 -4.45 -18.96
CA LYS A 154 -6.78 -4.49 -20.43
C LYS A 154 -7.68 -5.61 -20.95
N LYS A 155 -7.56 -6.83 -20.41
CA LYS A 155 -8.39 -7.99 -20.82
C LYS A 155 -9.87 -7.74 -20.58
N LEU A 156 -10.24 -7.07 -19.48
CA LEU A 156 -11.63 -6.71 -19.19
C LEU A 156 -12.20 -5.78 -20.26
N ASN A 157 -11.46 -4.73 -20.63
CA ASN A 157 -11.91 -3.77 -21.65
C ASN A 157 -12.06 -4.36 -23.06
N PHE A 158 -11.36 -5.45 -23.38
CA PHE A 158 -11.50 -6.16 -24.66
C PHE A 158 -12.66 -7.17 -24.70
N ARG A 159 -13.34 -7.42 -23.56
CA ARG A 159 -14.47 -8.35 -23.46
C ARG A 159 -15.84 -7.68 -23.54
N THR A 160 -15.90 -6.37 -23.31
CA THR A 160 -17.06 -5.48 -23.51
C THR A 160 -17.10 -4.91 -24.92
#